data_AF-A0A2K5CLN6-F1
#
_entry.id   AF-A0A2K5CLN6-F1
#
_cell.length_a   1.000
_cell.length_b   1.000
_cell.length_c   1.000
_cell.angle_alpha   90.00
_cell.angle_beta   90.00
_cell.angle_gamma   90.00
#
_symmetry.space_group_name_H-M   'P 1'
#
loop_
_entity.id
_entity.type
_entity.pdbx_description
1 polymer ?
#
loop_
_entity_poly.entity_id
_entity_poly.type
_entity_poly.pdbx_seq_one_letter_code
_entity_poly.pdbx_strand_id
1 'polypeptide(L)'
;MGVDIRHYQDRKDIYLRLLVKLTNYTFTQIVLKMLFMSCTNRPPLSLSRMIQKMKLPRRENKTAMVVGTITDDVRIQEVPKLKVCALRVTSQAHSCILKAGSKILTFNQLALAFPKGCRTIPLSSPRKGREVYRHFGTAPHSGSRL
;
A
#
# COMPACT_ATOMS: atom_id res chain seq x y z
N MET A 1 -23.54 -29.52 17.33
CA MET A 1 -22.06 -29.46 17.43
C MET A 1 -21.61 -28.15 16.81
N GLY A 2 -21.48 -27.10 17.63
CA GLY A 2 -21.05 -25.78 17.19
C GLY A 2 -19.53 -25.70 17.25
N VAL A 3 -18.88 -25.34 16.16
CA VAL A 3 -17.44 -25.06 16.17
C VAL A 3 -17.27 -23.63 16.66
N ASP A 4 -16.93 -23.48 17.94
CA ASP A 4 -16.56 -22.18 18.53
C ASP A 4 -15.20 -21.72 17.99
N ILE A 5 -15.23 -21.05 16.85
CA ILE A 5 -14.09 -20.28 16.36
C ILE A 5 -14.17 -18.90 17.02
N ARG A 6 -13.30 -18.64 18.01
CA ARG A 6 -13.15 -17.31 18.60
C ARG A 6 -12.66 -16.31 17.54
N HIS A 7 -13.59 -15.60 16.90
CA HIS A 7 -13.32 -14.51 15.96
C HIS A 7 -12.90 -13.22 16.69
N TYR A 8 -11.77 -13.23 17.38
CA TYR A 8 -11.28 -12.05 18.13
C TYR A 8 -10.56 -11.02 17.23
N GLN A 9 -10.18 -11.37 16.00
CA GLN A 9 -9.31 -10.55 15.14
C GLN A 9 -9.85 -10.31 13.71
N ASP A 10 -11.15 -10.47 13.49
CA ASP A 10 -11.73 -10.17 12.19
C ASP A 10 -11.97 -8.68 12.02
N ARG A 11 -11.24 -8.05 11.09
CA ARG A 11 -11.71 -6.78 10.50
C ARG A 11 -13.08 -7.06 9.87
N LYS A 12 -14.11 -6.39 10.36
CA LYS A 12 -15.51 -6.48 9.89
C LYS A 12 -15.75 -5.87 8.50
N ASP A 13 -14.70 -5.72 7.70
CA ASP A 13 -14.78 -5.08 6.40
C ASP A 13 -15.27 -6.11 5.37
N ILE A 14 -16.59 -6.11 5.11
CA ILE A 14 -17.27 -6.99 4.15
C ILE A 14 -16.59 -6.93 2.76
N TYR A 15 -16.16 -5.74 2.35
CA TYR A 15 -15.50 -5.49 1.06
C TYR A 15 -14.14 -6.18 0.92
N LEU A 16 -13.40 -6.33 2.03
CA LEU A 16 -12.11 -7.01 2.08
C LEU A 16 -12.25 -8.51 1.90
N ARG A 17 -13.34 -9.13 2.36
CA ARG A 17 -13.63 -10.56 2.17
C ARG A 17 -14.10 -10.87 0.75
N LEU A 18 -14.83 -9.95 0.11
CA LEU A 18 -15.38 -10.15 -1.24
C LEU A 18 -14.31 -10.09 -2.34
N LEU A 19 -13.35 -9.17 -2.21
CA LEU A 19 -12.25 -9.02 -3.18
C LEU A 19 -11.39 -10.29 -3.33
N VAL A 20 -11.39 -11.13 -2.29
CA VAL A 20 -10.49 -12.28 -2.11
C VAL A 20 -11.03 -13.56 -2.71
N LYS A 21 -12.36 -13.72 -2.75
CA LYS A 21 -13.01 -14.94 -3.27
C LYS A 21 -12.95 -15.06 -4.80
N LEU A 22 -12.58 -14.00 -5.51
CA LEU A 22 -12.76 -13.91 -6.96
C LEU A 22 -11.57 -14.40 -7.80
N THR A 23 -10.37 -14.62 -7.25
CA THR A 23 -9.19 -14.94 -8.09
C THR A 23 -8.12 -15.82 -7.44
N ASN A 24 -7.77 -16.93 -8.11
CA ASN A 24 -6.71 -17.89 -7.74
C ASN A 24 -5.34 -17.53 -8.37
N TYR A 25 -4.93 -16.26 -8.34
CA TYR A 25 -3.64 -15.83 -8.89
C TYR A 25 -2.63 -15.53 -7.77
N THR A 26 -1.34 -15.77 -8.03
CA THR A 26 -0.24 -15.45 -7.10
C THR A 26 -0.23 -13.96 -6.71
N PHE A 27 -0.61 -13.09 -7.64
CA PHE A 27 -0.82 -11.67 -7.39
C PHE A 27 -1.89 -11.41 -6.31
N THR A 28 -3.04 -12.08 -6.43
CA THR A 28 -4.13 -11.97 -5.45
C THR A 28 -3.69 -12.46 -4.08
N GLN A 29 -2.87 -13.52 -3.99
CA GLN A 29 -2.32 -14.00 -2.72
C GLN A 29 -1.42 -12.96 -2.03
N ILE A 30 -0.59 -12.23 -2.78
CA ILE A 30 0.24 -11.16 -2.23
C ILE A 30 -0.64 -10.02 -1.71
N VAL A 31 -1.62 -9.58 -2.50
CA VAL A 31 -2.57 -8.54 -2.11
C VAL A 31 -3.34 -8.97 -0.87
N LEU A 32 -3.83 -10.20 -0.83
CA LEU A 32 -4.52 -10.81 0.30
C LEU A 32 -3.67 -10.77 1.56
N LYS A 33 -2.42 -11.24 1.47
CA LYS A 33 -1.49 -11.22 2.60
C LYS A 33 -1.30 -9.80 3.13
N MET A 34 -1.16 -8.81 2.25
CA MET A 34 -1.03 -7.41 2.62
C MET A 34 -2.31 -6.84 3.24
N LEU A 35 -3.50 -7.22 2.75
CA LEU A 35 -4.79 -6.76 3.26
C LEU A 35 -5.05 -7.24 4.71
N PHE A 36 -4.59 -8.44 5.04
CA PHE A 36 -4.66 -8.99 6.40
C PHE A 36 -3.61 -8.42 7.37
N MET A 37 -2.59 -7.70 6.88
CA MET A 37 -1.59 -7.09 7.77
C MET A 37 -2.23 -6.06 8.70
N SER A 38 -1.73 -5.95 9.93
CA SER A 38 -2.07 -4.86 10.86
C SER A 38 -1.76 -3.49 10.23
N CYS A 39 -2.39 -2.42 10.73
CA CYS A 39 -2.08 -1.06 10.28
C CYS A 39 -0.61 -0.69 10.52
N THR A 40 -0.02 -1.18 11.61
CA THR A 40 1.41 -1.00 11.92
C THR A 40 2.33 -1.60 10.84
N ASN A 41 1.89 -2.68 10.19
CA ASN A 41 2.61 -3.35 9.11
C ASN A 41 2.25 -2.82 7.71
N ARG A 42 1.35 -1.84 7.63
CA ARG A 42 0.97 -1.09 6.42
C ARG A 42 1.25 0.40 6.61
N PRO A 43 2.53 0.80 6.68
CA PRO A 43 2.90 2.20 6.82
C PRO A 43 2.37 3.03 5.64
N PRO A 44 2.04 4.32 5.87
CA PRO A 44 1.62 5.23 4.79
C PRO A 44 2.75 5.41 3.78
N LEU A 45 2.41 5.57 2.49
CA LEU A 45 3.35 5.83 1.41
C LEU A 45 3.25 7.30 0.96
N SER A 46 4.36 8.02 1.01
CA SER A 46 4.43 9.39 0.48
C SER A 46 4.48 9.42 -1.05
N LEU A 47 3.95 10.49 -1.65
CA LEU A 47 4.04 10.72 -3.09
C LEU A 47 5.50 10.73 -3.60
N SER A 48 6.43 11.31 -2.84
CA SER A 48 7.86 11.41 -3.19
C SER A 48 8.46 10.04 -3.43
N ARG A 49 8.22 9.15 -2.47
CA ARG A 49 8.73 7.80 -2.52
C ARG A 49 8.07 6.99 -3.62
N MET A 50 6.77 7.18 -3.84
CA MET A 50 6.05 6.54 -4.94
C MET A 50 6.65 6.94 -6.29
N ILE A 51 6.85 8.23 -6.53
CA ILE A 51 7.45 8.77 -7.77
C ILE A 51 8.84 8.18 -7.99
N GLN A 52 9.70 8.19 -6.97
CA GLN A 52 11.03 7.58 -7.06
C GLN A 52 10.97 6.09 -7.40
N LYS A 53 10.04 5.34 -6.81
CA LYS A 53 9.88 3.90 -7.09
C LYS A 53 9.28 3.62 -8.46
N MET A 54 8.56 4.56 -9.06
CA MET A 54 8.01 4.44 -10.42
C MET A 54 9.01 4.87 -11.49
N LYS A 55 9.98 5.73 -11.16
CA LYS A 55 11.10 6.12 -12.06
C LYS A 55 12.12 5.00 -12.30
N LEU A 56 12.09 3.91 -11.53
CA LEU A 56 13.00 2.78 -11.73
C LEU A 56 12.76 2.11 -13.09
N PRO A 57 13.81 1.53 -13.72
CA PRO A 57 13.68 0.90 -15.03
C PRO A 57 12.65 -0.24 -15.01
N ARG A 58 12.00 -0.49 -16.17
CA ARG A 58 10.95 -1.53 -16.36
C ARG A 58 9.62 -1.25 -15.64
N ARG A 59 9.38 -0.02 -15.20
CA ARG A 59 8.16 0.39 -14.47
C ARG A 59 7.30 1.42 -15.18
N GLU A 60 7.69 1.78 -16.40
CA GLU A 60 6.93 2.65 -17.28
C GLU A 60 5.53 2.09 -17.56
N ASN A 61 4.55 2.98 -17.64
CA ASN A 61 3.14 2.67 -17.97
C ASN A 61 2.44 1.65 -17.06
N LYS A 62 3.05 1.26 -15.93
CA LYS A 62 2.44 0.36 -14.94
C LYS A 62 1.66 1.16 -13.90
N THR A 63 0.72 0.48 -13.25
CA THR A 63 -0.09 1.04 -12.17
C THR A 63 0.61 0.81 -10.84
N ALA A 64 0.86 1.88 -10.09
CA ALA A 64 1.37 1.80 -8.72
C ALA A 64 0.26 1.31 -7.79
N MET A 65 0.44 0.17 -7.15
CA MET A 65 -0.52 -0.41 -6.22
C MET A 65 0.01 -0.32 -4.79
N VAL A 66 -0.76 0.31 -3.91
CA VAL A 66 -0.42 0.51 -2.50
C VAL A 66 -1.52 -0.06 -1.62
N VAL A 67 -1.21 -1.10 -0.85
CA VAL A 67 -2.12 -1.62 0.16
C VAL A 67 -1.93 -0.82 1.46
N GLY A 68 -2.48 0.38 1.50
CA GLY A 68 -2.32 1.32 2.61
C GLY A 68 -2.83 2.73 2.26
N THR A 69 -2.37 3.70 3.05
CA THR A 69 -2.70 5.11 2.85
C THR A 69 -1.63 5.80 2.02
N ILE A 70 -2.04 6.61 1.04
CA ILE A 70 -1.15 7.52 0.32
C ILE A 70 -1.22 8.92 0.93
N THR A 71 -0.06 9.44 1.32
CA THR A 71 0.09 10.77 1.93
C THR A 71 0.78 11.73 0.98
N ASP A 72 0.41 13.00 1.10
CA ASP A 72 1.07 14.07 0.35
C ASP A 72 2.49 14.31 0.87
N ASP A 73 3.31 14.97 0.06
CA ASP A 73 4.62 15.45 0.46
C ASP A 73 4.85 16.82 -0.17
N VAL A 74 4.70 17.86 0.66
CA VAL A 74 4.70 19.28 0.27
C VAL A 74 6.01 19.72 -0.38
N ARG A 75 7.09 18.95 -0.19
CA ARG A 75 8.40 19.23 -0.80
C ARG A 75 8.43 18.98 -2.31
N ILE A 76 7.42 18.31 -2.86
CA ILE A 76 7.33 18.01 -4.28
C ILE A 76 6.49 19.09 -4.96
N GLN A 77 7.09 19.76 -5.94
CA GLN A 77 6.38 20.74 -6.75
C GLN A 77 5.54 20.08 -7.86
N GLU A 78 6.09 19.07 -8.53
CA GLU A 78 5.43 18.43 -9.69
C GLU A 78 5.25 16.92 -9.50
N VAL A 79 4.01 16.48 -9.65
CA VAL A 79 3.66 15.06 -9.68
C VAL A 79 3.55 14.62 -11.15
N PRO A 80 4.32 13.64 -11.62
CA PRO A 80 4.22 13.16 -13.00
C PRO A 80 2.90 12.41 -13.21
N LYS A 81 2.48 12.24 -14.47
CA LYS A 81 1.29 11.45 -14.83
C LYS A 81 1.50 9.97 -14.49
N LEU A 82 0.72 9.45 -13.54
CA LEU A 82 0.81 8.07 -13.04
C LEU A 82 -0.57 7.46 -12.78
N LYS A 83 -0.66 6.13 -12.86
CA LYS A 83 -1.86 5.38 -12.49
C LYS A 83 -1.66 4.82 -11.09
N VAL A 84 -2.56 5.13 -10.16
CA VAL A 84 -2.43 4.77 -8.74
C VAL A 84 -3.62 3.94 -8.31
N CYS A 85 -3.38 2.91 -7.51
CA CYS A 85 -4.41 2.19 -6.78
C CYS A 85 -4.06 2.17 -5.29
N ALA A 86 -5.00 2.56 -4.42
CA ALA A 86 -4.79 2.58 -2.97
C ALA A 86 -6.05 2.27 -2.19
N LEU A 87 -5.91 1.95 -0.89
CA LEU A 87 -7.04 1.78 0.03
C LEU A 87 -7.58 3.14 0.47
N ARG A 88 -6.67 4.06 0.81
CA ARG A 88 -7.00 5.42 1.21
C ARG A 88 -6.02 6.40 0.59
N VAL A 89 -6.50 7.55 0.16
CA VAL A 89 -5.68 8.67 -0.29
C VAL A 89 -6.07 9.87 0.58
N THR A 90 -5.07 10.61 1.08
CA THR A 90 -5.31 11.86 1.81
C THR A 90 -5.90 12.92 0.85
N SER A 91 -6.72 13.84 1.36
CA SER A 91 -7.38 14.87 0.52
C SER A 91 -6.38 15.70 -0.29
N GLN A 92 -5.28 16.10 0.35
CA GLN A 92 -4.22 16.85 -0.30
C GLN A 92 -3.56 16.04 -1.42
N ALA A 93 -3.14 14.80 -1.14
CA ALA A 93 -2.55 13.92 -2.15
C ALA A 93 -3.52 13.63 -3.30
N HIS A 94 -4.80 13.47 -3.00
CA HIS A 94 -5.85 13.26 -3.98
C HIS A 94 -5.93 14.45 -4.95
N SER A 95 -5.93 15.68 -4.42
CA SER A 95 -5.92 16.89 -5.24
C SER A 95 -4.64 17.01 -6.08
N CYS A 96 -3.47 16.71 -5.53
CA CYS A 96 -2.18 16.77 -6.23
C CYS A 96 -2.14 15.77 -7.41
N ILE A 97 -2.60 14.53 -7.18
CA ILE A 97 -2.65 13.49 -8.22
C ILE A 97 -3.64 13.88 -9.33
N LEU A 98 -4.84 14.36 -8.98
CA LEU A 98 -5.82 14.77 -9.99
C LEU A 98 -5.36 15.98 -10.81
N LYS A 99 -4.73 16.98 -10.17
CA LYS A 99 -4.13 18.14 -10.86
C LYS A 99 -3.06 17.73 -11.87
N ALA A 100 -2.30 16.68 -11.58
CA ALA A 100 -1.34 16.10 -12.52
C ALA A 100 -1.99 15.38 -13.73
N GLY A 101 -3.33 15.24 -13.77
CA GLY A 101 -4.04 14.48 -14.80
C GLY A 101 -3.90 12.96 -14.65
N SER A 102 -3.62 12.50 -13.42
CA SER A 102 -3.43 11.10 -13.09
C SER A 102 -4.75 10.42 -12.68
N LYS A 103 -4.84 9.10 -12.87
CA LYS A 103 -6.02 8.31 -12.49
C LYS A 103 -5.80 7.59 -11.17
N ILE A 104 -6.73 7.77 -10.23
CA ILE A 104 -6.80 7.03 -8.97
C ILE A 104 -7.85 5.93 -9.14
N LEU A 105 -7.44 4.69 -8.92
CA LEU A 105 -8.26 3.49 -9.00
C LEU A 105 -8.52 2.94 -7.60
N THR A 106 -9.70 2.37 -7.41
CA THR A 106 -9.99 1.52 -6.26
C THR A 106 -9.53 0.08 -6.53
N PHE A 107 -9.36 -0.70 -5.47
CA PHE A 107 -9.00 -2.12 -5.61
C PHE A 107 -10.03 -2.94 -6.39
N ASN A 108 -11.32 -2.59 -6.29
CA ASN A 108 -12.38 -3.22 -7.08
C ASN A 108 -12.19 -2.92 -8.59
N GLN A 109 -11.96 -1.66 -8.94
CA GLN A 109 -11.70 -1.26 -10.33
C GLN A 109 -10.42 -1.89 -10.87
N LEU A 110 -9.38 -2.01 -10.03
CA LEU A 110 -8.13 -2.67 -10.40
C LEU A 110 -8.33 -4.17 -10.65
N ALA A 111 -9.11 -4.85 -9.81
CA ALA A 111 -9.41 -6.27 -9.97
C ALA A 111 -10.16 -6.56 -11.27
N LEU A 112 -11.09 -5.68 -11.67
CA LEU A 112 -11.80 -5.78 -12.94
C LEU A 112 -10.87 -5.50 -14.14
N ALA A 113 -10.01 -4.49 -14.05
CA ALA A 113 -9.12 -4.12 -15.15
C ALA A 113 -7.93 -5.07 -15.33
N PHE A 114 -7.36 -5.57 -14.23
CA PHE A 114 -6.16 -6.39 -14.21
C PHE A 114 -6.31 -7.58 -13.24
N PRO A 115 -7.18 -8.57 -13.54
CA PRO A 115 -7.44 -9.70 -12.65
C PRO A 115 -6.17 -10.53 -12.36
N LYS A 116 -5.24 -10.58 -13.31
CA LYS A 116 -3.94 -11.28 -13.17
C LYS A 116 -2.81 -10.43 -12.58
N GLY A 117 -3.00 -9.12 -12.39
CA GLY A 117 -1.96 -8.21 -11.87
C GLY A 117 -0.78 -7.90 -12.82
N CYS A 118 -0.86 -8.26 -14.10
CA CYS A 118 0.28 -8.17 -15.03
C CYS A 118 0.84 -6.75 -15.26
N ARG A 119 0.04 -5.70 -15.03
CA ARG A 119 0.44 -4.28 -15.23
C ARG A 119 0.50 -3.48 -13.93
N THR A 120 0.61 -4.17 -12.80
CA THR A 120 0.62 -3.54 -11.47
C THR A 120 1.92 -3.75 -10.75
N ILE A 121 2.35 -2.75 -9.98
CA ILE A 121 3.55 -2.82 -9.15
C ILE A 121 3.13 -2.66 -7.69
N PRO A 122 3.26 -3.68 -6.85
CA PRO A 122 3.07 -3.52 -5.41
C PRO A 122 4.18 -2.64 -4.85
N LEU A 123 3.79 -1.54 -4.21
CA LEU A 123 4.69 -0.63 -3.50
C LEU A 123 4.41 -0.71 -2.00
N SER A 124 5.49 -0.64 -1.22
CA SER A 124 5.43 -0.64 0.24
C SER A 124 6.42 0.38 0.79
N SER A 125 6.00 1.11 1.82
CA SER A 125 6.85 2.03 2.56
C SER A 125 7.69 1.27 3.60
N PRO A 126 8.77 1.87 4.13
CA PRO A 126 9.58 1.24 5.16
C PRO A 126 8.74 1.01 6.40
N ARG A 127 8.79 -0.23 6.90
CA ARG A 127 8.12 -0.60 8.15
C ARG A 127 8.89 -0.08 9.36
N LYS A 128 10.22 -0.04 9.28
CA LYS A 128 11.13 0.37 10.36
C LYS A 128 11.34 1.89 10.49
N GLY A 129 10.51 2.71 9.84
CA GLY A 129 10.62 4.18 9.93
C GLY A 129 10.04 4.81 11.20
N ARG A 130 9.51 4.00 12.12
CA ARG A 130 8.87 4.46 13.37
C ARG A 130 9.91 4.58 14.48
N GLU A 131 9.68 5.53 15.39
CA GLU A 131 10.53 5.78 16.55
C GLU A 131 10.74 4.54 17.43
N VAL A 132 9.71 3.71 17.61
CA VAL A 132 9.81 2.44 18.37
C VAL A 132 10.97 1.56 17.88
N TYR A 133 11.26 1.55 16.57
CA TYR A 133 12.37 0.78 16.01
C TYR A 133 13.76 1.36 16.30
N ARG A 134 13.85 2.59 16.82
CA ARG A 134 15.09 3.16 17.35
C ARG A 134 15.38 2.69 18.77
N HIS A 135 14.35 2.28 19.52
CA HIS A 135 14.50 1.74 20.88
C HIS A 135 14.68 0.22 20.89
N PHE A 136 14.31 -0.46 19.81
CA PHE A 136 14.63 -1.87 19.63
C PHE A 136 16.12 -2.03 19.29
N GLY A 137 16.78 -2.99 19.94
CA GLY A 137 18.20 -3.26 19.74
C GLY A 137 18.92 -3.38 21.08
N THR A 138 20.24 -3.38 21.05
CA THR A 138 21.06 -3.48 22.24
C THR A 138 20.92 -2.22 23.10
N ALA A 139 21.10 -2.35 24.41
CA ALA A 139 20.98 -1.25 25.35
C ALA A 139 21.90 -0.08 24.95
N PRO A 140 21.47 1.18 25.16
CA PRO A 140 22.18 2.38 24.67
C PRO A 140 23.65 2.50 25.13
N HIS A 141 24.00 1.86 26.25
CA HIS A 141 25.35 1.88 26.83
C HIS A 141 26.33 0.88 26.19
N SER A 142 25.85 -0.02 25.34
CA SER A 142 26.66 -1.11 24.75
C SER A 142 27.37 -0.75 23.43
N GLY A 143 27.40 0.54 23.08
CA GLY A 143 28.24 1.06 21.98
C GLY A 143 27.79 0.72 20.56
N SER A 144 26.63 0.08 20.36
CA SER A 144 26.08 -0.11 19.02
C SER A 144 25.35 1.16 18.55
N ARG A 145 26.01 1.96 17.72
CA ARG A 145 25.33 3.00 16.95
C ARG A 145 24.42 2.30 15.90
N LEU A 146 23.11 2.54 16.01
CA LEU A 146 22.09 2.13 15.03
C LEU A 146 22.26 2.86 13.70
#